data_AF-A0A2V8MF31-F1
#
_entry.id   AF-A0A2V8MF31-F1
#
_cell.length_a   1.000
_cell.length_b   1.000
_cell.length_c   1.000
_cell.angle_alpha   90.00
_cell.angle_beta   90.00
_cell.angle_gamma   90.00
#
_symmetry.space_group_name_H-M   'P 1'
#
loop_
_entity.id
_entity.type
_entity.pdbx_description
1 polymer ?
#
loop_
_entity_poly.entity_id
_entity_poly.type
_entity_poly.pdbx_seq_one_letter_code
_entity_poly.pdbx_strand_id
1 'polypeptide(L)'
;MQLRSSFVKACLLVFALITIGARLTPGQANQSTPPVARRAQPPVPAPQYIPPHDYDQRNIKLDLKFDWEREQAIGVATITLAPTVKDLRRLDFDAAYMTISGATLSPRTTLKWDYDVSKERLSVQLDRANARDLAVVV
;
A
#
# COMPACT_ATOMS: atom_id res chain seq x y z
N MET A 1 -35.54 33.53 15.64
CA MET A 1 -35.21 33.37 14.20
C MET A 1 -34.41 32.07 14.10
N GLN A 2 -34.94 30.86 13.84
CA GLN A 2 -35.92 30.38 12.85
C GLN A 2 -35.53 30.87 11.45
N LEU A 3 -35.33 30.08 10.37
CA LEU A 3 -35.76 28.73 9.97
C LEU A 3 -35.05 28.43 8.61
N ARG A 4 -34.61 27.20 8.25
CA ARG A 4 -35.17 26.29 7.19
C ARG A 4 -34.01 25.43 6.62
N SER A 5 -33.96 24.09 6.70
CA SER A 5 -34.76 23.04 6.03
C SER A 5 -34.75 23.09 4.50
N SER A 6 -34.12 22.09 3.84
CA SER A 6 -34.87 21.03 3.13
C SER A 6 -33.96 20.14 2.27
N PHE A 7 -33.94 18.84 2.61
CA PHE A 7 -33.82 17.72 1.67
C PHE A 7 -34.80 17.91 0.48
N VAL A 8 -34.53 17.24 -0.67
CA VAL A 8 -35.51 16.59 -1.59
C VAL A 8 -35.17 16.77 -3.10
N LYS A 9 -34.78 15.65 -3.74
CA LYS A 9 -35.11 15.12 -5.09
C LYS A 9 -34.68 15.85 -6.38
N ALA A 10 -34.02 15.09 -7.26
CA ALA A 10 -34.37 14.78 -8.68
C ALA A 10 -33.12 14.21 -9.37
N CYS A 11 -32.89 12.90 -9.54
CA CYS A 11 -33.60 11.93 -10.38
C CYS A 11 -33.97 12.43 -11.79
N LEU A 12 -33.29 11.83 -12.78
CA LEU A 12 -33.72 11.47 -14.15
C LEU A 12 -33.38 12.40 -15.34
N LEU A 13 -32.65 11.77 -16.27
CA LEU A 13 -32.84 11.70 -17.74
C LEU A 13 -32.57 12.94 -18.60
N VAL A 14 -31.50 12.86 -19.42
CA VAL A 14 -31.60 13.11 -20.87
C VAL A 14 -30.62 12.17 -21.63
N PHE A 15 -31.12 11.01 -22.04
CA PHE A 15 -30.56 10.25 -23.17
C PHE A 15 -31.20 10.81 -24.44
N ALA A 16 -30.46 11.55 -25.26
CA ALA A 16 -30.92 12.01 -26.56
C ALA A 16 -30.25 11.19 -27.68
N LEU A 17 -31.05 10.34 -28.31
CA LEU A 17 -30.79 9.65 -29.57
C LEU A 17 -30.47 10.66 -30.69
N ILE A 18 -29.42 10.42 -31.46
CA ILE A 18 -29.34 10.88 -32.85
C ILE A 18 -29.14 9.66 -33.74
N THR A 19 -30.25 9.29 -34.37
CA THR A 19 -30.41 8.36 -35.48
C THR A 19 -29.85 8.97 -36.77
N ILE A 20 -28.84 8.35 -37.39
CA ILE A 20 -28.47 8.62 -38.79
C ILE A 20 -28.19 7.30 -39.53
N GLY A 21 -29.07 7.01 -40.49
CA GLY A 21 -28.67 6.56 -41.83
C GLY A 21 -28.46 5.06 -42.05
N ALA A 22 -29.55 4.34 -42.33
CA ALA A 22 -29.47 3.06 -43.02
C ALA A 22 -29.05 3.28 -44.49
N ARG A 23 -27.87 2.79 -44.89
CA ARG A 23 -27.56 2.52 -46.30
C ARG A 23 -27.66 1.01 -46.53
N LEU A 24 -28.63 0.61 -47.34
CA LEU A 24 -28.74 -0.75 -47.87
C LEU A 24 -27.87 -0.82 -49.14
N THR A 25 -26.68 -1.42 -49.01
CA THR A 25 -25.89 -1.89 -50.15
C THR A 25 -26.24 -3.35 -50.39
N PRO A 26 -26.75 -3.75 -51.57
CA PRO A 26 -26.90 -5.15 -51.90
C PRO A 26 -25.55 -5.69 -52.42
N GLY A 27 -25.17 -6.86 -51.90
CA GLY A 27 -24.20 -7.73 -52.54
C GLY A 27 -22.82 -7.71 -51.90
N GLN A 28 -22.53 -8.74 -51.12
CA GLN A 28 -21.36 -9.55 -51.42
C GLN A 28 -21.58 -10.98 -50.98
N ALA A 29 -21.33 -11.86 -51.94
CA ALA A 29 -21.52 -13.29 -51.88
C ALA A 29 -20.72 -13.94 -50.75
N ASN A 30 -21.27 -15.05 -50.28
CA ASN A 30 -20.71 -16.10 -49.45
C ASN A 30 -19.17 -16.20 -49.58
N GLN A 31 -18.43 -15.59 -48.65
CA GLN A 31 -17.01 -15.85 -48.46
C GLN A 31 -16.90 -16.81 -47.27
N SER A 32 -16.66 -18.07 -47.56
CA SER A 32 -16.18 -19.03 -46.58
C SER A 32 -14.83 -18.54 -46.06
N THR A 33 -14.80 -18.04 -44.83
CA THR A 33 -13.59 -17.67 -44.11
C THR A 33 -12.73 -18.93 -43.94
N PRO A 34 -11.46 -18.93 -44.38
CA PRO A 34 -10.54 -20.01 -44.01
C PRO A 34 -10.39 -20.01 -42.49
N PRO A 35 -10.21 -21.19 -41.85
CA PRO A 35 -9.97 -21.24 -40.42
C PRO A 35 -8.69 -20.46 -40.13
N VAL A 36 -8.83 -19.33 -39.43
CA VAL A 36 -7.68 -18.58 -38.93
C VAL A 36 -7.00 -19.48 -37.91
N ALA A 37 -5.86 -20.05 -38.28
CA ALA A 37 -5.02 -20.81 -37.37
C ALA A 37 -4.70 -19.90 -36.17
N ARG A 38 -5.16 -20.31 -34.97
CA ARG A 38 -4.88 -19.60 -33.72
C ARG A 38 -3.36 -19.62 -33.53
N ARG A 39 -2.68 -18.50 -33.81
CA ARG A 39 -1.26 -18.33 -33.49
C ARG A 39 -1.07 -18.70 -32.02
N ALA A 40 -0.17 -19.64 -31.75
CA ALA A 40 0.27 -19.91 -30.40
C ALA A 40 0.80 -18.58 -29.81
N GLN A 41 0.11 -18.06 -28.80
CA GLN A 41 0.60 -16.89 -28.09
C GLN A 41 1.83 -17.31 -27.29
N PRO A 42 2.90 -16.49 -27.29
CA PRO A 42 4.04 -16.72 -26.41
C PRO A 42 3.57 -16.89 -24.96
N PRO A 43 4.24 -17.73 -24.16
CA PRO A 43 3.94 -17.85 -22.74
C PRO A 43 4.03 -16.46 -22.08
N VAL A 44 3.02 -16.13 -21.26
CA VAL A 44 3.10 -14.94 -20.42
C VAL A 44 4.26 -15.15 -19.43
N PRO A 45 5.20 -14.20 -19.31
CA PRO A 45 6.29 -14.32 -18.34
C PRO A 45 5.73 -14.42 -16.93
N ALA A 46 6.42 -15.15 -16.06
CA ALA A 46 6.03 -15.26 -14.66
C ALA A 46 6.01 -13.87 -13.99
N PRO A 47 5.08 -13.62 -13.05
CA PRO A 47 5.07 -12.37 -12.30
C PRO A 47 6.42 -12.11 -11.64
N GLN A 48 6.98 -10.91 -11.85
CA GLN A 48 8.15 -10.45 -11.11
C GLN A 48 7.68 -9.58 -9.95
N TYR A 49 7.98 -10.02 -8.73
CA TYR A 49 7.71 -9.23 -7.52
C TYR A 49 8.91 -8.33 -7.22
N ILE A 50 8.68 -7.02 -7.18
CA ILE A 50 9.65 -6.04 -6.68
C ILE A 50 9.26 -5.76 -5.22
N PRO A 51 10.10 -6.09 -4.23
CA PRO A 51 9.81 -5.79 -2.85
C PRO A 51 9.61 -4.29 -2.64
N PRO A 52 8.61 -3.87 -1.84
CA PRO A 52 8.37 -2.45 -1.56
C PRO A 52 9.44 -1.83 -0.66
N HIS A 53 10.29 -2.66 -0.03
CA HIS A 53 11.34 -2.24 0.90
C HIS A 53 12.66 -2.95 0.61
N ASP A 54 13.74 -2.31 1.04
CA ASP A 54 15.12 -2.82 1.01
C ASP A 54 15.41 -3.88 2.09
N TYR A 55 14.36 -4.40 2.71
CA TYR A 55 14.38 -5.43 3.73
C TYR A 55 13.14 -6.29 3.64
N ASP A 56 13.26 -7.50 4.17
CA ASP A 56 12.17 -8.44 4.36
C ASP A 56 11.82 -8.52 5.85
N GLN A 57 10.56 -8.26 6.18
CA GLN A 57 10.06 -8.36 7.55
C GLN A 57 9.70 -9.81 7.88
N ARG A 58 10.48 -10.42 8.77
CA ARG A 58 10.35 -11.84 9.13
C ARG A 58 9.39 -12.09 10.27
N ASN A 59 9.34 -11.19 11.25
CA ASN A 59 8.52 -11.34 12.44
C ASN A 59 8.24 -9.98 13.08
N ILE A 60 7.09 -9.88 13.77
CA ILE A 60 6.79 -8.80 14.70
C ILE A 60 6.32 -9.44 16.02
N LYS A 61 6.91 -9.01 17.13
CA LYS A 61 6.44 -9.26 18.49
C LYS A 61 5.94 -7.95 19.09
N LEU A 62 4.76 -7.97 19.69
CA LEU A 62 4.14 -6.82 20.33
C LEU A 62 4.01 -7.08 21.84
N ASP A 63 4.66 -6.25 22.65
CA ASP A 63 4.53 -6.24 24.10
C ASP A 63 3.76 -4.99 24.49
N LEU A 64 2.44 -5.11 24.64
CA LEU A 64 1.54 -3.96 24.81
C LEU A 64 0.82 -3.98 26.16
N LYS A 65 0.54 -2.78 26.67
CA LYS A 65 -0.42 -2.51 27.74
C LYS A 65 -1.48 -1.55 27.21
N PHE A 66 -2.73 -1.76 27.61
CA PHE A 66 -3.84 -0.87 27.26
C PHE A 66 -4.16 0.06 28.43
N ASP A 67 -4.21 1.35 28.15
CA ASP A 67 -4.77 2.39 29.01
C ASP A 67 -6.17 2.72 28.50
N TRP A 68 -7.19 2.11 29.10
CA TRP A 68 -8.57 2.26 28.68
C TRP A 68 -9.15 3.65 28.98
N GLU A 69 -8.63 4.35 29.98
CA GLU A 69 -9.09 5.71 30.31
C GLU A 69 -8.64 6.71 29.24
N ARG A 70 -7.46 6.48 28.68
CA ARG A 70 -6.89 7.32 27.61
C ARG A 70 -7.11 6.78 26.20
N GLU A 71 -7.72 5.60 26.07
CA GLU A 71 -7.90 4.88 24.80
C GLU A 71 -6.56 4.65 24.06
N GLN A 72 -5.52 4.27 24.81
CA GLN A 72 -4.16 4.11 24.27
C GLN A 72 -3.64 2.68 24.40
N ALA A 73 -2.87 2.24 23.40
CA ALA A 73 -1.98 1.09 23.50
C ALA A 73 -0.53 1.59 23.63
N ILE A 74 0.18 1.11 24.64
CA ILE A 74 1.53 1.57 25.00
C ILE A 74 2.45 0.36 25.06
N GLY A 75 3.63 0.42 24.45
CA GLY A 75 4.56 -0.70 24.55
C GLY A 75 5.71 -0.72 23.55
N VAL A 76 6.12 -1.94 23.22
CA VAL A 76 7.28 -2.18 22.35
C VAL A 76 6.88 -3.11 21.21
N ALA A 77 7.23 -2.71 19.99
CA ALA A 77 7.21 -3.57 18.82
C ALA A 77 8.64 -4.03 18.50
N THR A 78 8.89 -5.34 18.58
CA THR A 78 10.16 -5.93 18.15
C THR A 78 9.98 -6.56 16.78
N ILE A 79 10.69 -6.03 15.79
CA ILE A 79 10.63 -6.40 14.39
C ILE A 79 11.93 -7.10 13.99
N THR A 80 11.83 -8.35 13.53
CA THR A 80 12.97 -9.09 12.97
C THR A 80 13.00 -8.88 11.47
N LEU A 81 14.11 -8.36 10.96
CA LEU A 81 14.29 -8.00 9.54
C LEU A 81 15.46 -8.77 8.91
N ALA A 82 15.39 -8.99 7.60
CA ALA A 82 16.50 -9.46 6.79
C ALA A 82 16.75 -8.48 5.63
N PRO A 83 17.94 -7.85 5.53
CA PRO A 83 18.25 -6.96 4.40
C PRO A 83 18.12 -7.70 3.07
N THR A 84 17.51 -7.05 2.07
CA THR A 84 17.46 -7.56 0.67
C THR A 84 18.47 -6.84 -0.22
N VAL A 85 19.01 -5.72 0.24
CA VAL A 85 20.10 -4.97 -0.40
C VAL A 85 21.39 -5.04 0.41
N LYS A 86 22.52 -4.74 -0.24
CA LYS A 86 23.80 -4.54 0.46
C LYS A 86 23.79 -3.21 1.21
N ASP A 87 24.47 -3.18 2.35
CA ASP A 87 24.69 -1.96 3.13
C ASP A 87 23.42 -1.20 3.53
N LEU A 88 22.36 -1.90 3.94
CA LEU A 88 21.16 -1.26 4.49
C LEU A 88 21.51 -0.38 5.71
N ARG A 89 21.29 0.94 5.58
CA ARG A 89 21.61 1.94 6.63
C ARG A 89 20.38 2.64 7.21
N ARG A 90 19.23 2.54 6.57
CA ARG A 90 18.01 3.24 6.98
C ARG A 90 16.83 2.32 6.88
N LEU A 91 15.96 2.38 7.87
CA LEU A 91 14.66 1.72 7.90
C LEU A 91 13.60 2.79 8.02
N ASP A 92 12.61 2.75 7.14
CA ASP A 92 11.43 3.61 7.21
C ASP A 92 10.22 2.73 7.56
N PHE A 93 9.42 3.19 8.51
CA PHE A 93 8.18 2.55 8.97
C PHE A 93 7.03 3.55 8.91
N ASP A 94 5.86 3.05 8.51
CA ASP A 94 4.60 3.78 8.67
C ASP A 94 4.24 3.85 10.16
N ALA A 95 3.90 5.03 10.65
CA ALA A 95 3.74 5.34 12.07
C ALA A 95 2.63 6.37 12.32
N ALA A 96 1.54 6.32 11.55
CA ALA A 96 0.42 7.24 11.67
C ALA A 96 -0.19 7.24 13.08
N TYR A 97 -0.44 8.44 13.61
CA TYR A 97 -1.05 8.66 14.93
C TYR A 97 -0.30 8.00 16.11
N MET A 98 1.00 7.75 15.96
CA MET A 98 1.84 7.22 17.04
C MET A 98 2.61 8.32 17.76
N THR A 99 2.90 8.08 19.04
CA THR A 99 3.97 8.76 19.76
C THR A 99 5.14 7.80 19.81
N ILE A 100 6.30 8.17 19.27
CA ILE A 100 7.50 7.32 19.29
C ILE A 100 8.42 7.83 20.39
N SER A 101 8.83 6.95 21.29
CA SER A 101 9.73 7.29 22.41
C SER A 101 11.15 6.77 22.23
N GLY A 102 11.36 5.82 21.31
CA GLY A 102 12.70 5.33 21.01
C GLY A 102 12.78 4.24 19.95
N ALA A 103 14.00 3.98 19.48
CA ALA A 103 14.35 2.82 18.66
C ALA A 103 15.70 2.24 19.11
N THR A 104 15.78 0.91 19.18
CA THR A 104 16.97 0.18 19.65
C THR A 104 17.20 -1.08 18.80
N LEU A 105 18.44 -1.45 18.49
CA LEU A 105 18.78 -2.71 17.80
C LEU A 105 18.98 -3.88 18.77
N SER A 106 19.19 -3.56 20.04
CA SER A 106 19.25 -4.51 21.13
C SER A 106 19.02 -3.70 22.41
N PRO A 107 18.76 -4.33 23.56
CA PRO A 107 18.56 -3.60 24.83
C PRO A 107 19.70 -2.65 25.21
N ARG A 108 20.87 -2.76 24.57
CA ARG A 108 22.06 -1.93 24.84
C ARG A 108 22.47 -1.03 23.68
N THR A 109 21.72 -1.00 22.57
CA THR A 109 22.09 -0.24 21.37
C THR A 109 20.94 0.64 20.93
N THR A 110 20.93 1.87 21.43
CA THR A 110 20.01 2.91 20.97
C THR A 110 20.41 3.36 19.58
N LEU A 111 19.43 3.50 18.69
CA LEU A 111 19.61 3.96 17.32
C LEU A 111 19.22 5.43 17.22
N LYS A 112 19.77 6.13 16.22
CA LYS A 112 19.27 7.45 15.84
C LYS A 112 17.95 7.26 15.07
N TRP A 113 16.96 8.07 15.37
CA TRP A 113 15.66 8.03 14.71
C TRP A 113 15.06 9.42 14.59
N ASP A 114 14.12 9.55 13.66
CA ASP A 114 13.35 10.77 13.38
C ASP A 114 11.91 10.38 13.04
N TYR A 115 10.94 11.10 13.60
CA TYR A 115 9.52 10.89 13.32
C TYR A 115 8.92 12.12 12.65
N ASP A 116 8.60 11.99 11.38
CA ASP A 116 7.97 13.05 10.58
C ASP A 116 6.45 12.90 10.68
N VAL A 117 5.84 13.66 11.59
CA VAL A 117 4.38 13.67 11.81
C VAL A 117 3.62 14.04 10.55
N SER A 118 4.18 14.91 9.69
CA SER A 118 3.50 15.36 8.46
C SER A 118 3.42 14.27 7.40
N LYS A 119 4.32 13.28 7.47
CA LYS A 119 4.36 12.11 6.57
C LYS A 119 3.98 10.82 7.27
N GLU A 120 3.62 10.89 8.55
CA GLU A 120 3.26 9.73 9.38
C GLU A 120 4.34 8.64 9.33
N ARG A 121 5.62 9.03 9.35
CA ARG A 121 6.75 8.13 9.04
C ARG A 121 7.86 8.19 10.08
N LEU A 122 8.23 7.03 10.60
CA LEU A 122 9.40 6.83 11.46
C LEU A 122 10.60 6.39 10.61
N SER A 123 11.71 7.12 10.71
CA SER A 123 12.99 6.79 10.06
C SER A 123 14.02 6.41 11.11
N VAL A 124 14.63 5.23 10.99
CA VAL A 124 15.63 4.70 11.92
C VAL A 124 16.95 4.47 11.19
N GLN A 125 18.05 4.96 11.76
CA GLN A 125 19.39 4.81 11.19
C GLN A 125 20.10 3.60 11.82
N LEU A 126 20.76 2.82 10.96
CA LEU A 126 21.55 1.65 11.33
C LEU A 126 23.04 1.95 11.15
N ASP A 127 23.81 1.77 12.22
CA ASP A 127 25.27 1.95 12.18
C ASP A 127 25.98 0.84 11.38
N ARG A 128 25.32 -0.32 11.20
CA ARG A 128 25.84 -1.48 10.49
C ARG A 128 24.76 -2.14 9.63
N ALA A 129 25.18 -2.82 8.57
CA ALA A 129 24.32 -3.52 7.62
C ALA A 129 23.58 -4.75 8.19
N ASN A 130 23.67 -5.01 9.50
CA ASN A 130 23.05 -6.16 10.15
C ASN A 130 21.88 -5.74 11.06
N ALA A 131 20.70 -5.55 10.46
CA ALA A 131 19.45 -5.26 11.17
C ALA A 131 18.80 -6.51 11.79
N ARG A 132 19.56 -7.33 12.53
CA ARG A 132 18.96 -8.45 13.26
C ARG A 132 18.34 -7.91 14.55
N ASP A 133 17.01 -8.03 14.63
CA ASP A 133 16.14 -7.69 15.76
C ASP A 133 16.09 -6.19 16.13
N LEU A 134 15.31 -5.40 15.41
CA LEU A 134 15.02 -4.01 15.77
C LEU A 134 13.84 -3.94 16.75
N ALA A 135 13.98 -3.23 17.87
CA ALA A 135 12.88 -2.88 18.76
C ALA A 135 12.55 -1.38 18.66
N VAL A 136 11.27 -1.07 18.41
CA VAL A 136 10.70 0.28 18.39
C VAL A 136 9.79 0.43 19.61
N VAL A 137 9.97 1.53 20.35
CA VAL A 137 9.19 1.85 21.55
C VAL A 137 8.16 2.91 21.19
N VAL A 138 6.90 2.59 21.48
CA VAL A 138 5.70 3.35 21.12
C VAL A 138 4.96 3.71 22.40
#